data_AF-A0A498FD50-F1
#
_entry.id   AF-A0A498FD50-F1
#
_cell.length_a   1.000
_cell.length_b   1.000
_cell.length_c   1.000
_cell.angle_alpha   90.00
_cell.angle_beta   90.00
_cell.angle_gamma   90.00
#
_symmetry.space_group_name_H-M   'P 1'
#
loop_
_entity.id
_entity.type
_entity.pdbx_description
1 polymer ?
#
loop_
_entity_poly.entity_id
_entity_poly.type
_entity_poly.pdbx_seq_one_letter_code
_entity_poly.pdbx_strand_id
1 'polypeptide(L)'
;MEECGISRRPSSREQTPDLLESPTQLREEYHTDGVRAKDIADRIGCAKSTVLRWLSVHGIETKNPRDHHDRVSAECGWCGSEISRIPSRMRATDIQFCSATCQSEWQSDARSGVNHPSWIGGERHYGRGWNKNKKNAVRVRDQARCQGCGLPESVSFEEYGTALHVHHITPAREIDDPKKRNRMTNLITLCQTCHPRWEKMAPLRPDTEFTAD
;
A
#
# COMPACT_ATOMS: atom_id res chain seq x y z
N MET A 1 67.44 -27.06 1.24
CA MET A 1 66.58 -26.07 1.92
C MET A 1 65.34 -25.90 1.07
N GLU A 2 64.54 -26.97 1.02
CA GLU A 2 63.11 -26.89 0.71
C GLU A 2 62.38 -26.30 1.93
N GLU A 3 61.12 -25.93 1.72
CA GLU A 3 60.10 -25.60 2.75
C GLU A 3 59.92 -24.12 3.12
N CYS A 4 59.50 -23.30 2.14
CA CYS A 4 58.38 -22.40 2.39
C CYS A 4 57.12 -23.09 1.83
N GLY A 5 56.44 -23.89 2.66
CA GLY A 5 55.25 -24.70 2.33
C GLY A 5 53.98 -23.92 1.97
N ILE A 6 54.09 -22.92 1.09
CA ILE A 6 52.95 -22.20 0.55
C ILE A 6 52.50 -22.94 -0.72
N SER A 7 51.60 -23.89 -0.56
CA SER A 7 50.88 -24.48 -1.70
C SER A 7 50.19 -23.36 -2.50
N ARG A 8 50.22 -23.44 -3.84
CA ARG A 8 49.44 -22.53 -4.68
C ARG A 8 47.97 -22.63 -4.29
N ARG A 9 47.33 -21.48 -4.06
CA ARG A 9 45.88 -21.39 -3.88
C ARG A 9 45.24 -21.87 -5.19
N PRO A 10 44.28 -22.82 -5.15
CA PRO A 10 43.65 -23.30 -6.37
C PRO A 10 43.07 -22.13 -7.17
N SER A 11 43.11 -22.24 -8.49
CA SER A 11 42.50 -21.26 -9.39
C SER A 11 41.02 -21.12 -9.05
N SER A 12 40.46 -19.91 -9.15
CA SER A 12 39.02 -19.68 -8.91
C SER A 12 38.10 -20.49 -9.84
N ARG A 13 38.64 -21.14 -10.88
CA ARG A 13 37.96 -22.06 -11.80
C ARG A 13 37.96 -23.53 -11.32
N GLU A 14 38.81 -23.91 -10.37
CA GLU A 14 38.90 -25.29 -9.85
C GLU A 14 37.93 -25.54 -8.68
N GLN A 15 37.18 -24.51 -8.27
CA GLN A 15 36.22 -24.53 -7.16
C GLN A 15 34.82 -24.05 -7.57
N THR A 16 34.56 -23.86 -8.87
CA THR A 16 33.25 -23.41 -9.33
C THR A 16 32.27 -24.58 -9.32
N PRO A 17 31.14 -24.49 -8.57
CA PRO A 17 30.16 -25.57 -8.55
C PRO A 17 29.56 -25.81 -9.94
N ASP A 18 29.41 -27.08 -10.33
CA ASP A 18 28.88 -27.52 -11.64
C ASP A 18 27.60 -26.79 -12.07
N LEU A 19 26.72 -26.48 -11.11
CA LEU A 19 25.49 -25.72 -11.32
C LEU A 19 25.72 -24.37 -12.00
N LEU A 20 26.79 -23.67 -11.65
CA LEU A 20 27.08 -22.32 -12.17
C LEU A 20 27.69 -22.36 -13.58
N GLU A 21 28.33 -23.46 -13.95
CA GLU A 21 28.93 -23.62 -15.27
C GLU A 21 27.88 -24.00 -16.31
N SER A 22 26.81 -24.67 -15.91
CA SER A 22 25.69 -25.07 -16.75
C SER A 22 24.69 -23.91 -16.98
N PRO A 23 24.62 -23.31 -18.19
CA PRO A 23 23.70 -22.21 -18.47
C PRO A 23 22.23 -22.60 -18.29
N THR A 24 21.89 -23.83 -18.67
CA THR A 24 20.52 -24.35 -18.62
C THR A 24 20.06 -24.53 -17.17
N GLN A 25 20.86 -25.23 -16.35
CA GLN A 25 20.50 -25.48 -14.96
C GLN A 25 20.50 -24.20 -14.13
N LEU A 26 21.46 -23.29 -14.36
CA LEU A 26 21.47 -22.00 -13.68
C LEU A 26 20.24 -21.16 -14.05
N ARG A 27 19.80 -21.20 -15.32
CA ARG A 27 18.60 -20.49 -15.78
C ARG A 27 17.34 -21.05 -15.13
N GLU A 28 17.14 -22.36 -15.19
CA GLU A 28 15.96 -23.02 -14.60
C GLU A 28 15.84 -22.73 -13.11
N GLU A 29 16.94 -22.88 -12.37
CA GLU A 29 16.98 -22.59 -10.94
C GLU A 29 16.71 -21.09 -10.67
N TYR A 30 17.40 -20.19 -11.37
CA TYR A 30 17.27 -18.75 -11.13
C TYR A 30 15.88 -18.21 -11.44
N HIS A 31 15.21 -18.74 -12.47
CA HIS A 31 13.86 -18.34 -12.85
C HIS A 31 12.75 -19.05 -12.06
N THR A 32 13.09 -20.01 -11.19
CA THR A 32 12.11 -20.58 -10.25
C THR A 32 11.49 -19.47 -9.39
N ASP A 33 10.19 -19.58 -9.11
CA ASP A 33 9.46 -18.55 -8.37
C ASP A 33 10.01 -18.40 -6.94
N GLY A 34 10.10 -17.16 -6.47
CA GLY A 34 10.70 -16.82 -5.17
C GLY A 34 12.22 -16.98 -5.05
N VAL A 35 12.88 -17.76 -5.92
CA VAL A 35 14.34 -17.98 -5.87
C VAL A 35 15.11 -16.73 -6.27
N ARG A 36 16.09 -16.37 -5.45
CA ARG A 36 17.03 -15.24 -5.68
C ARG A 36 18.44 -15.76 -5.89
N ALA A 37 19.27 -14.94 -6.53
CA ALA A 37 20.71 -15.21 -6.64
C ALA A 37 21.39 -15.43 -5.27
N LYS A 38 20.84 -14.85 -4.19
CA LYS A 38 21.32 -15.11 -2.82
C LYS A 38 21.01 -16.54 -2.37
N ASP A 39 19.82 -17.05 -2.65
CA ASP A 39 19.40 -18.38 -2.22
C ASP A 39 20.22 -19.46 -2.93
N ILE A 40 20.48 -19.27 -4.23
CA ILE A 40 21.39 -20.13 -5.01
C ILE A 40 22.80 -20.08 -4.41
N ALA A 41 23.30 -18.88 -4.09
CA ALA A 41 24.64 -18.69 -3.53
C ALA A 41 24.79 -19.34 -2.14
N ASP A 42 23.80 -19.16 -1.27
CA ASP A 42 23.75 -19.77 0.06
C ASP A 42 23.67 -21.30 -0.05
N ARG A 43 22.89 -21.84 -1.00
CA ARG A 43 22.74 -23.29 -1.25
C ARG A 43 24.03 -23.95 -1.72
N ILE A 44 24.79 -23.31 -2.61
CA ILE A 44 26.03 -23.87 -3.18
C ILE A 44 27.29 -23.40 -2.46
N GLY A 45 27.15 -22.62 -1.38
CA GLY A 45 28.27 -22.15 -0.57
C GLY A 45 29.19 -21.16 -1.28
N CYS A 46 28.65 -20.27 -2.12
CA CYS A 46 29.44 -19.24 -2.80
C CYS A 46 28.93 -17.82 -2.51
N ALA A 47 29.67 -16.80 -2.94
CA ALA A 47 29.21 -15.42 -2.82
C ALA A 47 28.11 -15.13 -3.86
N LYS A 48 27.11 -14.33 -3.48
CA LYS A 48 26.05 -13.84 -4.40
C LYS A 48 26.63 -13.21 -5.67
N SER A 49 27.73 -12.47 -5.56
CA SER A 49 28.44 -11.87 -6.69
C SER A 49 28.93 -12.92 -7.71
N THR A 50 29.29 -14.12 -7.25
CA THR A 50 29.68 -15.24 -8.10
C THR A 50 28.50 -15.71 -8.96
N VAL A 51 27.31 -15.87 -8.36
CA VAL A 51 26.09 -16.23 -9.11
C VAL A 51 25.73 -15.15 -10.13
N LEU A 52 25.72 -13.87 -9.73
CA LEU A 52 25.43 -12.74 -10.63
C LEU A 52 26.42 -12.66 -11.81
N ARG A 53 27.70 -12.93 -11.55
CA ARG A 53 28.73 -13.02 -12.59
C ARG A 53 28.39 -14.11 -13.60
N TRP A 54 28.03 -15.31 -13.13
CA TRP A 54 27.69 -16.43 -14.02
C TRP A 54 26.40 -16.21 -14.80
N LEU A 55 25.38 -15.57 -14.22
CA LEU A 55 24.19 -15.13 -14.96
C LEU A 55 24.58 -14.21 -16.12
N SER A 56 25.49 -13.26 -15.88
CA SER A 56 26.01 -12.37 -16.93
C SER A 56 26.83 -13.11 -17.98
N VAL A 57 27.68 -14.06 -17.57
CA VAL A 57 28.51 -14.87 -18.49
C VAL A 57 27.62 -15.69 -19.43
N HIS A 58 26.53 -16.23 -18.93
CA HIS A 58 25.60 -17.07 -19.69
C HIS A 58 24.49 -16.30 -20.40
N GLY A 59 24.47 -14.96 -20.31
CA GLY A 59 23.40 -14.14 -20.88
C GLY A 59 22.00 -14.47 -20.33
N ILE A 60 21.93 -14.82 -19.04
CA ILE A 60 20.67 -15.10 -18.36
C ILE A 60 20.09 -13.79 -17.84
N GLU A 61 18.86 -13.49 -18.23
CA GLU A 61 18.19 -12.24 -17.87
C GLU A 61 17.94 -12.17 -16.37
N THR A 62 18.43 -11.10 -15.72
CA THR A 62 18.25 -10.91 -14.29
C THR A 62 16.89 -10.30 -13.98
N LYS A 63 16.11 -10.97 -13.12
CA LYS A 63 14.86 -10.43 -12.59
C LYS A 63 15.04 -8.99 -12.03
N ASN A 64 14.07 -8.09 -12.26
CA ASN A 64 14.13 -6.68 -11.85
C ASN A 64 14.18 -6.52 -10.32
N PRO A 65 15.14 -5.78 -9.74
CA PRO A 65 15.26 -5.58 -8.28
C PRO A 65 13.97 -5.17 -7.55
N ARG A 66 13.07 -4.50 -8.25
CA ARG A 66 11.78 -4.04 -7.71
C ARG A 66 10.75 -5.17 -7.53
N ASP A 67 10.92 -6.26 -8.26
CA ASP A 67 10.00 -7.42 -8.23
C ASP A 67 10.36 -8.38 -7.08
N HIS A 68 11.50 -8.17 -6.42
CA HIS A 68 12.01 -9.05 -5.35
C HIS A 68 11.61 -8.61 -3.95
N HIS A 69 10.58 -7.80 -3.79
CA HIS A 69 10.15 -7.38 -2.46
C HIS A 69 8.69 -7.70 -2.28
N ASP A 70 8.40 -8.56 -1.29
CA ASP A 70 7.05 -8.75 -0.80
C ASP A 70 6.46 -7.38 -0.47
N ARG A 71 5.25 -7.16 -0.98
CA ARG A 71 4.53 -5.91 -0.76
C ARG A 71 3.36 -6.18 0.16
N VAL A 72 3.16 -5.27 1.10
CA VAL A 72 2.04 -5.30 2.04
C VAL A 72 1.10 -4.15 1.73
N SER A 73 -0.20 -4.36 1.99
CA SER A 73 -1.22 -3.31 1.89
C SER A 73 -1.07 -2.33 3.06
N ALA A 74 -1.29 -1.04 2.77
CA ALA A 74 -1.33 0.04 3.74
C ALA A 74 -2.40 1.09 3.32
N GLU A 75 -2.84 1.92 4.27
CA GLU A 75 -3.78 3.02 4.01
C GLU A 75 -3.02 4.34 3.83
N CYS A 76 -3.41 5.15 2.83
CA CYS A 76 -2.92 6.52 2.72
C CYS A 76 -3.41 7.35 3.92
N GLY A 77 -2.50 7.90 4.72
CA GLY A 77 -2.79 8.70 5.91
C GLY A 77 -3.48 10.05 5.65
N TRP A 78 -3.68 10.43 4.39
CA TRP A 78 -4.45 11.63 4.02
C TRP A 78 -5.79 11.29 3.38
N CYS A 79 -5.78 10.63 2.23
CA CYS A 79 -7.01 10.32 1.48
C CYS A 79 -7.63 8.97 1.83
N GLY A 80 -6.92 8.07 2.52
CA GLY A 80 -7.43 6.74 2.86
C GLY A 80 -7.37 5.69 1.75
N SER A 81 -6.88 6.00 0.55
CA SER A 81 -6.77 5.00 -0.51
C SER A 81 -5.85 3.84 -0.10
N GLU A 82 -6.18 2.62 -0.49
CA GLU A 82 -5.30 1.48 -0.35
C GLU A 82 -4.04 1.68 -1.21
N ILE A 83 -2.87 1.38 -0.62
CA ILE A 83 -1.57 1.51 -1.27
C ILE A 83 -0.70 0.30 -0.95
N SER A 84 0.06 -0.13 -1.95
CA SER A 84 1.02 -1.23 -1.79
C SER A 84 2.41 -0.70 -1.42
N ARG A 85 3.03 -1.19 -0.35
CA ARG A 85 4.34 -0.72 0.14
C ARG A 85 5.27 -1.88 0.48
N ILE A 86 6.57 -1.64 0.37
CA ILE A 86 7.60 -2.57 0.83
C ILE A 86 7.68 -2.43 2.36
N PRO A 87 7.72 -3.54 3.15
CA PRO A 87 7.77 -3.49 4.61
C PRO A 87 8.86 -2.58 5.17
N SER A 88 10.03 -2.54 4.53
CA SER A 88 11.14 -1.69 4.95
C SER A 88 10.80 -0.19 4.94
N ARG A 89 9.89 0.25 4.05
CA ARG A 89 9.43 1.66 3.94
C ARG A 89 8.39 2.02 5.00
N MET A 90 7.72 1.03 5.57
CA MET A 90 6.74 1.22 6.65
C MET A 90 7.41 1.32 8.03
N ARG A 91 8.62 0.79 8.19
CA ARG A 91 9.35 0.84 9.48
C ARG A 91 9.68 2.26 9.95
N ALA A 92 9.83 3.22 9.04
CA ALA A 92 10.20 4.59 9.39
C ALA A 92 9.03 5.43 9.92
N THR A 93 7.80 5.10 9.52
CA THR A 93 6.60 5.83 9.91
C THR A 93 5.35 5.00 9.58
N ASP A 94 4.40 5.00 10.50
CA ASP A 94 3.10 4.39 10.28
C ASP A 94 2.23 5.17 9.26
N ILE A 95 2.60 6.43 8.97
CA ILE A 95 1.84 7.30 8.06
C ILE A 95 2.44 7.21 6.66
N GLN A 96 1.68 6.60 5.75
CA GLN A 96 2.05 6.41 4.36
C GLN A 96 1.19 7.31 3.46
N PHE A 97 1.69 7.74 2.29
CA PHE A 97 0.94 8.59 1.36
C PHE A 97 0.93 8.00 -0.04
N CYS A 98 -0.20 8.08 -0.74
CA CYS A 98 -0.33 7.61 -2.12
C CYS A 98 0.38 8.53 -3.12
N SER A 99 0.57 9.82 -2.80
CA SER A 99 1.22 10.81 -3.64
C SER A 99 1.92 11.89 -2.81
N ALA A 100 2.85 12.62 -3.45
CA ALA A 100 3.47 13.81 -2.87
C ALA A 100 2.42 14.88 -2.50
N THR A 101 1.37 15.03 -3.30
CA THR A 101 0.25 15.94 -3.01
C THR A 101 -0.43 15.61 -1.68
N CYS A 102 -0.78 14.34 -1.46
CA CYS A 102 -1.39 13.90 -0.20
C CYS A 102 -0.46 14.14 1.00
N GLN A 103 0.84 13.96 0.83
CA GLN A 103 1.82 14.25 1.87
C GLN A 103 1.87 15.75 2.19
N SER A 104 1.95 16.60 1.17
CA SER A 104 2.00 18.06 1.34
C SER A 104 0.74 18.63 1.99
N GLU A 105 -0.44 18.17 1.58
CA GLU A 105 -1.70 18.59 2.17
C GLU A 105 -1.81 18.14 3.64
N TRP A 106 -1.40 16.91 3.95
CA TRP A 106 -1.35 16.41 5.33
C TRP A 106 -0.42 17.24 6.22
N GLN A 107 0.75 17.65 5.69
CA GLN A 107 1.70 18.52 6.41
C GLN A 107 1.17 19.95 6.55
N SER A 108 0.41 20.44 5.57
CA SER A 108 -0.25 21.75 5.64
C SER A 108 -1.30 21.75 6.76
N ASP A 109 -2.18 20.74 6.78
CA ASP A 109 -3.21 20.56 7.81
C ASP A 109 -2.61 20.42 9.22
N ALA A 110 -1.44 19.79 9.36
CA ALA A 110 -0.71 19.76 10.64
C ALA A 110 -0.27 21.12 11.15
N ARG A 111 -0.07 22.07 10.24
CA ARG A 111 0.36 23.44 10.55
C ARG A 111 -0.80 24.43 10.62
N SER A 112 -2.02 24.07 10.21
CA SER A 112 -3.15 25.01 10.11
C SER A 112 -4.50 24.49 10.63
N GLY A 113 -4.56 23.30 11.24
CA GLY A 113 -5.79 22.70 11.77
C GLY A 113 -5.99 22.88 13.28
N VAL A 114 -6.88 22.06 13.84
CA VAL A 114 -7.28 22.07 15.28
C VAL A 114 -6.13 21.94 16.27
N ASN A 115 -4.97 21.47 15.81
CA ASN A 115 -3.76 21.33 16.63
C ASN A 115 -2.85 22.56 16.57
N HIS A 116 -3.21 23.61 15.82
CA HIS A 116 -2.44 24.85 15.73
C HIS A 116 -2.84 25.82 16.87
N PRO A 117 -1.87 26.44 17.58
CA PRO A 117 -2.17 27.30 18.74
C PRO A 117 -3.10 28.48 18.43
N SER A 118 -3.10 28.98 17.20
CA SER A 118 -3.92 30.12 16.75
C SER A 118 -5.26 29.71 16.11
N TRP A 119 -5.69 28.46 16.25
CA TRP A 119 -6.93 27.99 15.63
C TRP A 119 -8.16 28.38 16.48
N ILE A 120 -9.06 29.19 15.90
CA ILE A 120 -10.14 29.91 16.62
C ILE A 120 -11.49 29.13 16.64
N GLY A 121 -11.53 27.92 16.10
CA GLY A 121 -12.72 27.08 16.14
C GLY A 121 -13.76 27.39 15.04
N GLY A 122 -14.54 26.35 14.72
CA GLY A 122 -15.68 26.34 13.78
C GLY A 122 -16.60 25.17 14.12
N GLU A 123 -17.70 24.94 13.41
CA GLU A 123 -18.70 23.96 13.85
C GLU A 123 -18.43 22.54 13.29
N ARG A 124 -18.31 21.57 14.21
CA ARG A 124 -18.10 20.11 14.05
C ARG A 124 -16.78 19.66 13.41
N HIS A 125 -15.72 19.56 14.22
CA HIS A 125 -14.41 19.04 13.80
C HIS A 125 -14.32 17.53 13.92
N TYR A 126 -14.67 16.83 12.85
CA TYR A 126 -14.30 15.43 12.66
C TYR A 126 -12.77 15.21 12.68
N GLY A 127 -11.98 16.28 12.67
CA GLY A 127 -10.54 16.27 12.91
C GLY A 127 -9.75 15.79 11.69
N ARG A 128 -8.48 15.50 11.91
CA ARG A 128 -7.55 15.07 10.86
C ARG A 128 -8.10 13.90 10.05
N GLY A 129 -7.97 13.97 8.74
CA GLY A 129 -8.43 12.95 7.80
C GLY A 129 -9.87 13.13 7.32
N TRP A 130 -10.64 14.08 7.86
CA TRP A 130 -11.95 14.46 7.31
C TRP A 130 -11.82 15.63 6.32
N ASN A 131 -11.40 15.32 5.09
CA ASN A 131 -11.14 16.30 4.04
C ASN A 131 -11.81 15.89 2.70
N LYS A 132 -11.76 16.78 1.70
CA LYS A 132 -12.36 16.52 0.37
C LYS A 132 -11.78 15.27 -0.30
N ASN A 133 -10.47 15.05 -0.17
CA ASN A 133 -9.78 13.91 -0.79
C ASN A 133 -10.17 12.57 -0.15
N LYS A 134 -10.34 12.53 1.17
CA LYS A 134 -10.92 11.36 1.87
C LYS A 134 -12.35 11.09 1.39
N LYS A 135 -13.21 12.13 1.35
CA LYS A 135 -14.59 11.95 0.89
C LYS A 135 -14.65 11.43 -0.55
N ASN A 136 -13.81 11.95 -1.43
CA ASN A 136 -13.71 11.48 -2.80
C ASN A 136 -13.19 10.04 -2.89
N ALA A 137 -12.20 9.66 -2.08
CA ALA A 137 -11.72 8.29 -2.03
C ALA A 137 -12.81 7.30 -1.59
N VAL A 138 -13.65 7.68 -0.62
CA VAL A 138 -14.80 6.86 -0.19
C VAL A 138 -15.79 6.67 -1.33
N ARG A 139 -16.13 7.75 -2.05
CA ARG A 139 -17.01 7.67 -3.22
C ARG A 139 -16.42 6.80 -4.33
N VAL A 140 -15.13 6.93 -4.62
CA VAL A 140 -14.44 6.11 -5.63
C VAL A 140 -14.48 4.63 -5.25
N ARG A 141 -14.19 4.31 -3.98
CA ARG A 141 -14.32 2.93 -3.45
C ARG A 141 -15.74 2.39 -3.64
N ASP A 142 -16.73 3.23 -3.37
CA ASP A 142 -18.15 2.91 -3.46
C ASP A 142 -18.71 3.09 -4.89
N GLN A 143 -17.84 3.12 -5.91
CA GLN A 143 -18.19 3.24 -7.33
C GLN A 143 -19.08 4.45 -7.66
N ALA A 144 -18.96 5.53 -6.90
CA ALA A 144 -19.79 6.74 -6.96
C ALA A 144 -21.30 6.41 -6.92
N ARG A 145 -21.67 5.42 -6.10
CA ARG A 145 -23.06 4.95 -5.93
C ARG A 145 -23.44 4.93 -4.46
N CYS A 146 -24.70 5.29 -4.20
CA CYS A 146 -25.29 5.12 -2.88
C CYS A 146 -25.26 3.64 -2.49
N GLN A 147 -24.58 3.32 -1.39
CA GLN A 147 -24.47 1.94 -0.92
C GLN A 147 -25.77 1.40 -0.31
N GLY A 148 -26.77 2.25 -0.07
CA GLY A 148 -28.09 1.83 0.42
C GLY A 148 -29.13 1.57 -0.68
N CYS A 149 -28.98 2.14 -1.88
CA CYS A 149 -29.98 1.99 -2.95
C CYS A 149 -29.42 1.95 -4.38
N GLY A 150 -28.10 2.04 -4.56
CA GLY A 150 -27.45 2.00 -5.88
C GLY A 150 -27.47 3.30 -6.69
N LEU A 151 -28.14 4.36 -6.21
CA LEU A 151 -28.27 5.65 -6.91
C LEU A 151 -26.88 6.18 -7.34
N PRO A 152 -26.64 6.39 -8.65
CA PRO A 152 -25.40 7.00 -9.13
C PRO A 152 -25.26 8.46 -8.66
N GLU A 153 -24.03 8.91 -8.48
CA GLU A 153 -23.74 10.30 -8.10
C GLU A 153 -24.21 11.30 -9.15
N SER A 154 -24.17 10.98 -10.45
CA SER A 154 -24.70 11.85 -11.51
C SER A 154 -26.19 12.14 -11.30
N VAL A 155 -26.98 11.10 -11.01
CA VAL A 155 -28.41 11.23 -10.73
C VAL A 155 -28.64 11.98 -9.42
N SER A 156 -27.80 11.77 -8.40
CA SER A 156 -27.85 12.55 -7.16
C SER A 156 -27.68 14.06 -7.41
N PHE A 157 -26.75 14.44 -8.29
CA PHE A 157 -26.55 15.83 -8.68
C PHE A 157 -27.74 16.40 -9.47
N GLU A 158 -28.28 15.63 -10.41
CA GLU A 158 -29.43 16.04 -11.22
C GLU A 158 -30.69 16.24 -10.36
N GLU A 159 -31.00 15.29 -9.47
CA GLU A 159 -32.21 15.28 -8.66
C GLU A 159 -32.12 16.18 -7.42
N TYR A 160 -30.96 16.24 -6.76
CA TYR A 160 -30.80 16.90 -5.46
C TYR A 160 -29.78 18.03 -5.45
N GLY A 161 -29.15 18.35 -6.59
CA GLY A 161 -28.17 19.44 -6.71
C GLY A 161 -26.87 19.21 -5.92
N THR A 162 -26.64 18.00 -5.39
CA THR A 162 -25.49 17.71 -4.52
C THR A 162 -24.90 16.32 -4.76
N ALA A 163 -23.59 16.22 -4.53
CA ALA A 163 -22.86 14.95 -4.55
C ALA A 163 -23.41 13.98 -3.49
N LEU A 164 -23.14 12.69 -3.63
CA LEU A 164 -23.46 11.71 -2.59
C LEU A 164 -22.75 12.06 -1.28
N HIS A 165 -23.42 11.85 -0.15
CA HIS A 165 -22.85 12.10 1.17
C HIS A 165 -21.90 10.98 1.59
N VAL A 166 -20.90 11.33 2.41
CA VAL A 166 -20.06 10.36 3.10
C VAL A 166 -20.51 10.32 4.56
N HIS A 167 -20.96 9.15 4.98
CA HIS A 167 -21.55 8.87 6.28
C HIS A 167 -20.56 8.12 7.17
N HIS A 168 -20.49 8.47 8.45
CA HIS A 168 -19.79 7.68 9.47
C HIS A 168 -20.68 6.54 9.95
N ILE A 169 -20.26 5.29 9.73
CA ILE A 169 -21.00 4.09 10.17
C ILE A 169 -21.12 4.09 11.69
N THR A 170 -20.00 4.10 12.41
CA THR A 170 -19.96 4.39 13.84
C THR A 170 -19.89 5.91 14.01
N PRO A 171 -20.86 6.53 14.73
CA PRO A 171 -20.94 7.98 14.87
C PRO A 171 -19.64 8.59 15.41
N ALA A 172 -19.27 9.76 14.88
CA ALA A 172 -18.03 10.44 15.26
C ALA A 172 -17.92 10.79 16.76
N ARG A 173 -19.05 10.88 17.47
CA ARG A 173 -19.13 11.11 18.92
C ARG A 173 -18.76 9.88 19.76
N GLU A 174 -18.72 8.69 19.16
CA GLU A 174 -18.40 7.43 19.85
C GLU A 174 -16.93 7.04 19.69
N ILE A 175 -16.19 7.73 18.82
CA ILE A 175 -14.78 7.46 18.54
C ILE A 175 -14.01 8.77 18.66
N ASP A 176 -13.28 8.92 19.77
CA ASP A 176 -12.49 10.13 20.04
C ASP A 176 -11.33 10.31 19.05
N ASP A 177 -10.63 9.21 18.72
CA ASP A 177 -9.46 9.23 17.84
C ASP A 177 -9.87 9.58 16.38
N PRO A 178 -9.45 10.76 15.86
CA PRO A 178 -9.73 11.17 14.48
C PRO A 178 -9.27 10.15 13.44
N LYS A 179 -8.15 9.46 13.70
CA LYS A 179 -7.61 8.45 12.79
C LYS A 179 -8.57 7.28 12.69
N LYS A 180 -9.18 6.85 13.80
CA LYS A 180 -10.12 5.72 13.85
C LYS A 180 -11.48 6.09 13.26
N ARG A 181 -12.05 7.25 13.64
CA ARG A 181 -13.38 7.63 13.13
C ARG A 181 -13.38 7.92 11.64
N ASN A 182 -12.28 8.45 11.09
CA ASN A 182 -12.15 8.77 9.67
C ASN A 182 -11.46 7.67 8.83
N ARG A 183 -11.33 6.44 9.36
CA ARG A 183 -10.86 5.28 8.56
C ARG A 183 -11.85 4.98 7.46
N MET A 184 -11.36 4.53 6.31
CA MET A 184 -12.22 4.09 5.21
C MET A 184 -13.27 3.08 5.66
N THR A 185 -12.91 2.16 6.55
CA THR A 185 -13.83 1.12 7.07
C THR A 185 -14.98 1.67 7.90
N ASN A 186 -14.87 2.90 8.42
CA ASN A 186 -15.94 3.58 9.16
C ASN A 186 -16.73 4.57 8.29
N LEU A 187 -16.42 4.67 7.00
CA LEU A 187 -17.04 5.61 6.08
C LEU A 187 -17.79 4.88 4.96
N ILE A 188 -18.96 5.40 4.57
CA ILE A 188 -19.77 4.84 3.49
C ILE A 188 -20.51 5.92 2.69
N THR A 189 -20.67 5.72 1.39
CA THR A 189 -21.34 6.66 0.49
C THR A 189 -22.85 6.44 0.47
N LEU A 190 -23.64 7.48 0.72
CA LEU A 190 -25.12 7.43 0.75
C LEU A 190 -25.73 8.65 0.06
N CYS A 191 -26.87 8.49 -0.61
CA CYS A 191 -27.65 9.61 -1.14
C CYS A 191 -28.43 10.35 -0.04
N GLN A 192 -29.05 11.46 -0.42
CA GLN A 192 -29.82 12.38 0.44
C GLN A 192 -30.99 11.69 1.13
N THR A 193 -31.60 10.69 0.49
CA THR A 193 -32.72 9.92 1.05
C THR A 193 -32.26 8.80 1.97
N CYS A 194 -31.15 8.11 1.64
CA CYS A 194 -30.63 7.02 2.44
C CYS A 194 -29.83 7.50 3.66
N HIS A 195 -29.12 8.63 3.56
CA HIS A 195 -28.31 9.18 4.64
C HIS A 195 -29.07 9.33 5.97
N PRO A 196 -30.24 10.00 6.06
CA PRO A 196 -30.97 10.16 7.31
C PRO A 196 -31.56 8.85 7.84
N ARG A 197 -31.81 7.87 6.97
CA ARG A 197 -32.26 6.53 7.38
C ARG A 197 -31.14 5.82 8.14
N TRP A 198 -29.94 5.80 7.57
CA TRP A 198 -28.79 5.13 8.17
C TRP A 198 -28.24 5.86 9.40
N GLU A 199 -28.39 7.18 9.48
CA GLU A 199 -28.07 7.94 10.71
C GLU A 199 -28.84 7.43 11.94
N LYS A 200 -30.10 7.03 11.78
CA LYS A 200 -30.94 6.47 12.86
C LYS A 200 -30.61 5.02 13.18
N MET A 201 -29.99 4.31 12.25
CA MET A 201 -29.67 2.88 12.37
C MET A 201 -28.20 2.65 12.78
N ALA A 202 -27.40 3.71 12.91
CA ALA A 202 -26.01 3.62 13.34
C ALA A 202 -25.88 2.84 14.68
N PRO A 203 -24.89 1.96 14.82
CA PRO A 203 -23.73 1.74 13.96
C PRO A 203 -23.93 0.70 12.83
N LEU A 204 -25.17 0.37 12.47
CA LEU A 204 -25.44 -0.54 11.35
C LEU A 204 -25.11 0.12 10.00
N ARG A 205 -24.82 -0.70 9.00
CA ARG A 205 -24.56 -0.27 7.61
C ARG A 205 -25.36 -1.12 6.62
N PRO A 206 -25.63 -0.61 5.41
CA PRO A 206 -26.18 -1.44 4.34
C PRO A 206 -25.21 -2.56 3.93
N ASP A 207 -25.77 -3.71 3.60
CA ASP A 207 -25.02 -4.84 3.03
C ASP A 207 -24.72 -4.55 1.56
N THR A 208 -23.44 -4.38 1.24
CA THR A 208 -22.97 -4.00 -0.09
C THR A 208 -22.59 -5.26 -0.88
N GLU A 209 -23.57 -6.05 -1.27
CA GLU A 209 -23.37 -7.06 -2.32
C GLU A 209 -23.74 -6.45 -3.66
N PHE A 210 -22.86 -5.59 -4.19
CA PHE A 210 -22.90 -5.27 -5.61
C PHE A 210 -22.21 -6.44 -6.32
N THR A 211 -22.98 -7.47 -6.68
CA THR A 211 -22.54 -8.46 -7.64
C THR A 211 -22.20 -7.73 -8.93
N ALA A 212 -20.94 -7.76 -9.33
CA ALA A 212 -20.53 -7.33 -10.65
C ALA A 212 -21.09 -8.36 -11.64
N ASP A 213 -22.20 -8.01 -12.29
CA ASP A 213 -22.66 -8.67 -13.52
C ASP A 213 -21.82 -8.21 -14.71
#